data_AF-A0A317Z3I6-F1
#
_entry.id   AF-A0A317Z3I6-F1
#
_cell.length_a   1.000
_cell.length_b   1.000
_cell.length_c   1.000
_cell.angle_alpha   90.00
_cell.angle_beta   90.00
_cell.angle_gamma   90.00
#
_symmetry.space_group_name_H-M   'P 1'
#
loop_
_entity.id
_entity.type
_entity.pdbx_description
1 polymer ?
#
loop_
_entity_poly.entity_id
_entity_poly.type
_entity_poly.pdbx_seq_one_letter_code
_entity_poly.pdbx_strand_id
1 'polypeptide(L)'
;LYDTESVDDTIISSEQVDKYKGTPALQKRLLAATFYLKLNQDAVPALKNKDMRLALAKAVDKQAYVDAVLNNGSAPSDGFTSKETAKAPDGKDYAEQIKSPLKYNPDEARANYEKAKKALGQS
;
A
#
# COMPACT_ATOMS: atom_id res chain seq x y z
N LEU A 1 26.91 -13.64 -4.27
CA LEU A 1 26.52 -14.36 -3.05
C LEU A 1 25.64 -15.54 -3.40
N TYR A 2 24.37 -15.35 -3.76
CA TYR A 2 23.50 -16.47 -4.11
C TYR A 2 24.00 -17.26 -5.34
N ASP A 3 24.23 -16.56 -6.46
CA ASP A 3 24.78 -17.20 -7.68
C ASP A 3 26.20 -17.78 -7.52
N THR A 4 26.90 -17.41 -6.44
CA THR A 4 28.24 -17.90 -6.09
C THR A 4 28.21 -18.92 -4.96
N GLU A 5 27.02 -19.46 -4.64
CA GLU A 5 26.79 -20.47 -3.59
C GLU A 5 27.31 -20.06 -2.20
N SER A 6 27.44 -18.75 -1.96
CA SER A 6 27.97 -18.22 -0.70
C SER A 6 26.86 -17.94 0.33
N VAL A 7 25.59 -17.97 -0.10
CA VAL A 7 24.39 -17.91 0.74
C VAL A 7 23.30 -18.78 0.11
N ASP A 8 22.46 -19.39 0.94
CA ASP A 8 21.35 -20.25 0.50
C ASP A 8 20.07 -19.46 0.15
N ASP A 9 19.90 -18.26 0.70
CA ASP A 9 18.80 -17.37 0.40
C ASP A 9 19.18 -15.88 0.52
N THR A 10 18.42 -15.02 -0.15
CA THR A 10 18.56 -13.58 -0.02
C THR A 10 17.29 -12.87 -0.47
N ILE A 11 17.06 -11.66 0.05
CA ILE A 11 16.02 -10.78 -0.48
C ILE A 11 16.59 -10.09 -1.71
N ILE A 12 15.76 -9.99 -2.76
CA ILE A 12 16.13 -9.34 -4.01
C ILE A 12 15.35 -8.03 -4.21
N SER A 13 15.93 -7.09 -4.95
CA SER A 13 15.23 -5.86 -5.37
C SER A 13 14.18 -6.17 -6.44
N SER A 14 13.28 -5.21 -6.71
CA SER A 14 12.28 -5.31 -7.76
C SER A 14 12.89 -5.55 -9.15
N GLU A 15 13.99 -4.88 -9.46
CA GLU A 15 14.76 -5.03 -10.71
C GLU A 15 15.36 -6.43 -10.87
N GLN A 16 15.66 -7.11 -9.77
CA GLN A 16 16.23 -8.45 -9.77
C GLN A 16 15.18 -9.56 -9.88
N VAL A 17 13.89 -9.26 -9.62
CA VAL A 17 12.81 -10.26 -9.72
C VAL A 17 12.74 -10.87 -11.12
N ASP A 18 12.88 -10.04 -12.16
CA ASP A 18 12.76 -10.48 -13.54
C ASP A 18 13.89 -11.45 -13.93
N LYS A 19 15.09 -11.31 -13.35
CA LYS A 19 16.21 -12.23 -13.57
C LYS A 19 15.89 -13.67 -13.14
N TYR A 20 15.15 -13.83 -12.04
CA TYR A 20 14.84 -15.15 -11.46
C TYR A 20 13.41 -15.63 -11.81
N LYS A 21 12.67 -14.88 -12.64
CA LYS A 21 11.29 -15.21 -13.01
C LYS A 21 11.23 -16.57 -13.72
N GLY A 22 10.31 -17.43 -13.26
CA GLY A 22 10.13 -18.78 -13.80
C GLY A 22 11.15 -19.82 -13.28
N THR A 23 12.14 -19.40 -12.49
CA THR A 23 13.05 -20.32 -11.81
C THR A 23 12.46 -20.78 -10.47
N PRO A 24 12.76 -22.00 -9.99
CA PRO A 24 12.34 -22.46 -8.67
C PRO A 24 12.99 -21.67 -7.51
N ALA A 25 14.08 -20.95 -7.79
CA ALA A 25 14.76 -20.09 -6.82
C ALA A 25 13.93 -18.85 -6.43
N LEU A 26 13.02 -18.40 -7.30
CA LEU A 26 12.16 -17.25 -7.00
C LEU A 26 10.96 -17.68 -6.16
N GLN A 27 10.97 -17.31 -4.89
CA GLN A 27 9.85 -17.51 -3.96
C GLN A 27 9.20 -16.17 -3.63
N LYS A 28 7.89 -16.05 -3.87
CA LYS A 28 7.09 -14.87 -3.47
C LYS A 28 6.27 -15.25 -2.24
N ARG A 29 6.41 -14.46 -1.17
CA ARG A 29 5.70 -14.71 0.10
C ARG A 29 4.89 -13.49 0.49
N LEU A 30 3.57 -13.64 0.49
CA LEU A 30 2.68 -12.65 1.08
C LEU A 30 2.83 -12.71 2.60
N LEU A 31 3.04 -11.56 3.24
CA LEU A 31 3.14 -11.45 4.69
C LEU A 31 1.82 -10.94 5.25
N ALA A 32 1.49 -11.37 6.48
CA ALA A 32 0.46 -10.72 7.30
C ALA A 32 0.97 -9.37 7.84
N ALA A 33 1.32 -8.46 6.92
CA ALA A 33 1.88 -7.15 7.21
C ALA A 33 1.32 -6.10 6.24
N THR A 34 1.13 -4.88 6.76
CA THR A 34 0.67 -3.73 6.00
C THR A 34 1.65 -2.58 6.14
N PHE A 35 2.10 -2.04 5.00
CA PHE A 35 2.86 -0.79 4.94
C PHE A 35 1.92 0.38 4.69
N TYR A 36 2.12 1.50 5.40
CA TYR A 36 1.21 2.65 5.34
C TYR A 36 1.93 3.97 5.64
N LEU A 37 1.37 5.07 5.11
CA LEU A 37 1.84 6.41 5.42
C LEU A 37 1.26 6.88 6.76
N LYS A 38 2.14 7.26 7.68
CA LYS A 38 1.75 7.95 8.92
C LYS A 38 1.65 9.45 8.64
N LEU A 39 0.46 10.01 8.78
CA LEU A 39 0.20 11.43 8.56
C LEU A 39 0.33 12.19 9.87
N ASN A 40 1.44 12.93 10.05
CA ASN A 40 1.74 13.65 11.28
C ASN A 40 0.92 14.95 11.38
N GLN A 41 -0.18 14.89 12.13
CA GLN A 41 -1.12 16.01 12.30
C GLN A 41 -0.60 17.09 13.24
N ASP A 42 0.37 16.78 14.11
CA ASP A 42 0.93 17.74 15.06
C ASP A 42 1.96 18.64 14.38
N ALA A 43 2.85 18.04 13.58
CA ALA A 43 3.87 18.78 12.86
C ALA A 43 3.35 19.47 11.59
N VAL A 44 2.29 18.93 10.96
CA VAL A 44 1.73 19.48 9.71
C VAL A 44 0.27 19.87 9.91
N PRO A 45 -0.02 21.15 10.21
CA PRO A 45 -1.38 21.61 10.49
C PRO A 45 -2.40 21.27 9.40
N ALA A 46 -2.01 21.30 8.12
CA ALA A 46 -2.88 20.91 7.01
C ALA A 46 -3.37 19.46 7.12
N LEU A 47 -2.59 18.56 7.71
CA LEU A 47 -2.98 17.16 7.90
C LEU A 47 -4.00 16.98 9.02
N LYS A 48 -4.28 18.00 9.86
CA LYS A 48 -5.43 17.98 10.78
C LYS A 48 -6.76 17.96 10.02
N ASN A 49 -6.79 18.52 8.82
CA ASN A 49 -7.97 18.49 7.95
C ASN A 49 -8.22 17.08 7.38
N LYS A 50 -9.44 16.57 7.56
CA LYS A 50 -9.82 15.22 7.11
C LYS A 50 -9.80 15.09 5.59
N ASP A 51 -10.31 16.08 4.86
CA ASP A 51 -10.32 16.07 3.40
C ASP A 51 -8.89 16.09 2.84
N MET A 52 -7.94 16.78 3.48
CA MET A 52 -6.52 16.71 3.10
C MET A 52 -5.97 15.28 3.21
N ARG A 53 -6.28 14.58 4.32
CA ARG A 53 -5.85 13.17 4.49
C ARG A 53 -6.53 12.24 3.48
N LEU A 54 -7.80 12.47 3.17
CA LEU A 54 -8.53 11.69 2.16
C LEU A 54 -7.99 11.94 0.75
N ALA A 55 -7.64 13.19 0.42
CA ALA A 55 -7.02 13.54 -0.85
C ALA A 55 -5.72 12.76 -1.06
N LEU A 56 -4.83 12.76 -0.07
CA LEU A 56 -3.58 11.99 -0.12
C LEU A 56 -3.83 10.49 -0.28
N ALA A 57 -4.74 9.91 0.51
CA ALA A 57 -5.02 8.48 0.46
C ALA A 57 -5.57 8.02 -0.91
N LYS A 58 -6.40 8.87 -1.55
CA LYS A 58 -7.06 8.57 -2.83
C LYS A 58 -6.23 8.93 -4.05
N ALA A 59 -5.17 9.72 -3.89
CA ALA A 59 -4.27 10.13 -4.97
C ALA A 59 -3.20 9.08 -5.32
N VAL A 60 -2.98 8.08 -4.46
CA VAL A 60 -1.95 7.06 -4.67
C VAL A 60 -2.51 5.87 -5.43
N ASP A 61 -2.01 5.63 -6.64
CA ASP A 61 -2.25 4.39 -7.36
C ASP A 61 -1.42 3.26 -6.76
N LYS A 62 -2.07 2.49 -5.88
CA LYS A 62 -1.42 1.41 -5.14
C LYS A 62 -1.12 0.22 -6.04
N GLN A 63 -1.91 0.00 -7.09
CA GLN A 63 -1.67 -1.08 -8.03
C GLN A 63 -0.41 -0.78 -8.85
N ALA A 64 -0.34 0.42 -9.43
CA ALA A 64 0.86 0.86 -10.14
C ALA A 64 2.11 0.83 -9.24
N TYR A 65 1.97 1.22 -7.96
CA TYR A 65 3.08 1.15 -7.00
C TYR A 65 3.59 -0.29 -6.79
N VAL A 66 2.70 -1.25 -6.50
CA VAL A 66 3.17 -2.63 -6.25
C VAL A 66 3.73 -3.29 -7.52
N ASP A 67 3.18 -2.97 -8.68
CA ASP A 67 3.62 -3.57 -9.95
C ASP A 67 4.96 -3.00 -10.42
N ALA A 68 5.09 -1.66 -10.42
CA ALA A 68 6.26 -0.99 -11.00
C ALA A 68 7.41 -0.81 -10.00
N VAL A 69 7.11 -0.59 -8.71
CA VAL A 69 8.14 -0.29 -7.71
C VAL A 69 8.55 -1.53 -6.93
N LEU A 70 7.58 -2.35 -6.49
CA LEU A 70 7.88 -3.51 -5.64
C LEU A 70 8.14 -4.79 -6.45
N ASN A 71 7.31 -5.13 -7.43
CA ASN A 71 7.38 -6.32 -8.30
C ASN A 71 7.59 -7.67 -7.57
N ASN A 72 7.51 -7.73 -6.25
CA ASN A 72 8.01 -8.83 -5.43
C ASN A 72 6.91 -9.74 -4.87
N GLY A 73 5.67 -9.58 -5.34
CA GLY A 73 4.50 -10.32 -4.84
C GLY A 73 3.71 -9.60 -3.74
N SER A 74 4.09 -8.36 -3.42
CA SER A 74 3.24 -7.46 -2.63
C SER A 74 1.90 -7.19 -3.36
N ALA A 75 0.85 -6.94 -2.58
CA ALA A 75 -0.50 -6.63 -3.09
C ALA A 75 -0.97 -5.26 -2.60
N PRO A 76 -1.80 -4.53 -3.36
CA PRO A 76 -2.35 -3.26 -2.90
C PRO A 76 -3.28 -3.49 -1.71
N SER A 77 -3.32 -2.51 -0.79
CA SER A 77 -4.25 -2.52 0.34
C SER A 77 -4.91 -1.16 0.54
N ASP A 78 -6.23 -1.18 0.72
CA ASP A 78 -7.00 -0.03 1.18
C ASP A 78 -7.31 -0.10 2.68
N GLY A 79 -6.98 -1.21 3.34
CA GLY A 79 -7.24 -1.46 4.75
C GLY A 79 -5.96 -1.55 5.58
N PHE A 80 -6.14 -1.51 6.91
CA PHE A 80 -5.02 -1.65 7.85
C PHE A 80 -4.67 -3.12 8.11
N THR A 81 -5.66 -3.98 8.34
CA THR A 81 -5.45 -5.41 8.51
C THR A 81 -5.19 -6.04 7.15
N SER A 82 -4.03 -6.69 6.98
CA SER A 82 -3.69 -7.42 5.77
C SER A 82 -4.58 -8.66 5.61
N LYS A 83 -4.78 -9.09 4.36
CA LYS A 83 -5.46 -10.35 4.06
C LYS A 83 -4.74 -11.55 4.69
N GLU A 84 -5.47 -12.64 4.86
CA GLU A 84 -5.02 -13.91 5.43
C GLU A 84 -4.47 -13.81 6.86
N THR A 85 -4.71 -12.68 7.54
CA THR A 85 -4.26 -12.47 8.93
C THR A 85 -5.14 -13.25 9.91
N ALA A 86 -6.47 -13.19 9.71
CA ALA A 86 -7.43 -13.83 10.60
C ALA A 86 -8.75 -14.08 9.87
N LYS A 87 -9.43 -15.15 10.29
CA LYS A 87 -10.82 -15.42 9.90
C LYS A 87 -11.78 -14.80 10.92
N ALA A 88 -12.87 -14.25 10.43
CA ALA A 88 -14.01 -13.85 11.25
C ALA A 88 -14.85 -15.07 11.66
N PRO A 89 -15.84 -14.91 12.57
CA PRO A 89 -16.69 -16.01 13.03
C PRO A 89 -17.48 -16.73 11.91
N ASP A 90 -17.75 -16.04 10.80
CA ASP A 90 -18.40 -16.62 9.61
C ASP A 90 -17.42 -17.39 8.70
N GLY A 91 -16.15 -17.51 9.09
CA GLY A 91 -15.11 -18.26 8.41
C GLY A 91 -14.43 -17.49 7.26
N LYS A 92 -14.89 -16.29 6.92
CA LYS A 92 -14.29 -15.44 5.88
C LYS A 92 -13.10 -14.66 6.42
N ASP A 93 -12.20 -14.23 5.53
CA ASP A 93 -11.12 -13.32 5.92
C ASP A 93 -11.71 -12.02 6.48
N TYR A 94 -11.21 -11.59 7.63
CA TYR A 94 -11.59 -10.33 8.26
C TYR A 94 -11.41 -9.13 7.30
N ALA A 95 -10.32 -9.11 6.53
CA ALA A 95 -9.99 -7.99 5.65
C ALA A 95 -11.02 -7.80 4.52
N GLU A 96 -11.69 -8.87 4.08
CA GLU A 96 -12.73 -8.81 3.03
C GLU A 96 -14.02 -8.11 3.48
N GLN A 97 -14.24 -8.03 4.79
CA GLN A 97 -15.43 -7.40 5.37
C GLN A 97 -15.28 -5.88 5.46
N ILE A 98 -14.05 -5.36 5.29
CA ILE A 98 -13.74 -3.95 5.45
C ILE A 98 -14.02 -3.19 4.16
N LYS A 99 -15.08 -2.36 4.20
CA LYS A 99 -15.41 -1.41 3.12
C LYS A 99 -14.58 -0.14 3.25
N SER A 100 -13.34 -0.19 2.80
CA SER A 100 -12.46 0.98 2.87
C SER A 100 -12.87 2.08 1.88
N PRO A 101 -12.95 3.35 2.31
CA PRO A 101 -13.15 4.49 1.41
C PRO A 101 -11.84 4.96 0.75
N LEU A 102 -10.70 4.31 1.02
CA LEU A 102 -9.35 4.80 0.66
C LEU A 102 -8.85 4.28 -0.70
N LYS A 103 -9.75 3.80 -1.53
CA LYS A 103 -9.46 3.35 -2.89
C LYS A 103 -8.88 4.49 -3.72
N TYR A 104 -7.95 4.15 -4.60
CA TYR A 104 -7.43 5.09 -5.60
C TYR A 104 -8.59 5.65 -6.44
N ASN A 105 -8.73 6.97 -6.39
CA ASN A 105 -9.71 7.71 -7.17
C ASN A 105 -9.20 9.16 -7.31
N PRO A 106 -8.53 9.50 -8.42
CA PRO A 106 -7.92 10.81 -8.59
C PRO A 106 -8.94 11.96 -8.64
N ASP A 107 -10.17 11.70 -9.08
CA ASP A 107 -11.21 12.73 -9.13
C ASP A 107 -11.76 13.03 -7.74
N GLU A 108 -12.03 12.01 -6.94
CA GLU A 108 -12.36 12.21 -5.52
C GLU A 108 -11.17 12.79 -4.75
N ALA A 109 -9.94 12.42 -5.07
CA ALA A 109 -8.76 13.01 -4.46
C ALA A 109 -8.71 14.52 -4.70
N ARG A 110 -8.91 14.96 -5.96
CA ARG A 110 -8.99 16.37 -6.34
C ARG A 110 -10.15 17.07 -5.64
N ALA A 111 -11.33 16.46 -5.58
CA ALA A 111 -12.48 17.03 -4.89
C ALA A 111 -12.23 17.22 -3.38
N ASN A 112 -11.59 16.25 -2.71
CA ASN A 112 -11.20 16.37 -1.31
C ASN A 112 -10.11 17.44 -1.12
N TYR A 113 -9.14 17.52 -2.04
CA TYR A 113 -8.09 18.54 -1.99
C TYR A 113 -8.66 19.96 -2.08
N GLU A 114 -9.59 20.22 -3.00
CA GLU A 114 -10.24 21.53 -3.11
C GLU A 114 -11.07 21.91 -1.88
N LYS A 115 -11.75 20.93 -1.26
CA LYS A 115 -12.43 21.16 0.03
C LYS A 115 -11.45 21.52 1.13
N ALA A 116 -10.33 20.80 1.20
CA ALA A 116 -9.29 21.06 2.19
C ALA A 116 -8.65 22.45 2.01
N LYS A 117 -8.30 22.82 0.78
CA LYS A 117 -7.76 24.15 0.43
C LYS A 117 -8.65 25.28 0.93
N LYS A 118 -9.95 25.22 0.61
CA LYS A 118 -10.95 26.21 1.06
C LYS A 118 -11.03 26.28 2.58
N ALA A 119 -11.09 25.13 3.26
CA ALA A 119 -11.15 25.08 4.72
C ALA A 119 -9.88 25.60 5.41
N LEU A 120 -8.73 25.51 4.75
CA LEU A 120 -7.43 25.96 5.24
C LEU A 120 -7.09 27.41 4.84
N GLY A 121 -7.98 28.10 4.12
CA GLY A 121 -7.74 29.46 3.62
C GLY A 121 -6.67 29.54 2.53
N GLN A 122 -6.36 28.41 1.88
CA GLN A 122 -5.39 28.35 0.78
C GLN A 122 -6.15 28.49 -0.54
N SER A 123 -6.01 29.65 -1.19
CA SER A 123 -6.59 29.95 -2.51
C SER A 123 -5.81 29.26 -3.62
#